data_AF-A0A9D9NM58-F1
#
_entry.id   AF-A0A9D9NM58-F1
#
_cell.length_a   1.000
_cell.length_b   1.000
_cell.length_c   1.000
_cell.angle_alpha   90.00
_cell.angle_beta   90.00
_cell.angle_gamma   90.00
#
_symmetry.space_group_name_H-M   'P 1'
#
loop_
_entity.id
_entity.type
_entity.pdbx_description
1 polymer ?
#
loop_
_entity_poly.entity_id
_entity_poly.type
_entity_poly.pdbx_seq_one_letter_code
_entity_poly.pdbx_strand_id
1 'polypeptide(L)'
;MNRNIHIAMSALCLLWATSCEVEFDFRGLDSDPLFLIDGYVRTDPSEPGTGSFQMYLYGVPSAAGKREFDEEARCTLKIYRNSELIDTKDYITIKDFFGLIADSYPAEEGDEFTVTAESGGFPTASSGTVIPRKPAEVQAEGSIDGDNLRIRFSITDNAGSEDAYAVCFRTESSFTRPDDNYSGAGLELTFGNTPESSFMDVGPFDVTWEDGYRYYGIYDDTFEGGRKEFEVTAPLPSIDVGKKLYLRVEVQSVSPERLRYETACIDKANNALGFIGLAPVTFAYTNVAGGAGCFSGGYSVFTDWTLVTEL
;
A
#
# COMPACT_ATOMS: atom_id res chain seq x y z
N MET A 1 -29.49 -11.08 -59.39
CA MET A 1 -28.10 -10.62 -59.62
C MET A 1 -27.58 -9.61 -58.57
N ASN A 2 -28.39 -9.14 -57.61
CA ASN A 2 -27.97 -8.10 -56.64
C ASN A 2 -27.50 -8.59 -55.26
N ARG A 3 -27.79 -9.83 -54.86
CA ARG A 3 -27.46 -10.33 -53.50
C ARG A 3 -25.95 -10.59 -53.31
N ASN A 4 -25.25 -10.97 -54.37
CA ASN A 4 -23.81 -11.25 -54.32
C ASN A 4 -22.95 -9.97 -54.27
N ILE A 5 -23.46 -8.85 -54.81
CA ILE A 5 -22.77 -7.57 -54.78
C ILE A 5 -22.78 -6.99 -53.36
N HIS A 6 -23.90 -7.09 -52.63
CA HIS A 6 -23.98 -6.62 -51.25
C HIS A 6 -23.09 -7.44 -50.29
N ILE A 7 -23.01 -8.75 -50.46
CA ILE A 7 -22.13 -9.59 -49.62
C ILE A 7 -20.65 -9.28 -49.90
N ALA A 8 -20.27 -9.08 -51.17
CA ALA A 8 -18.92 -8.69 -51.53
C ALA A 8 -18.54 -7.29 -50.99
N MET A 9 -19.47 -6.33 -51.05
CA MET A 9 -19.27 -4.99 -50.49
C MET A 9 -19.14 -5.03 -48.96
N SER A 10 -20.01 -5.79 -48.26
CA SER A 10 -19.94 -5.92 -46.80
C SER A 10 -18.66 -6.61 -46.33
N ALA A 11 -18.19 -7.62 -47.06
CA ALA A 11 -16.91 -8.28 -46.76
C ALA A 11 -15.71 -7.34 -47.00
N LEU A 12 -15.77 -6.49 -48.04
CA LEU A 12 -14.73 -5.49 -48.31
C LEU A 12 -14.69 -4.40 -47.23
N CYS A 13 -15.85 -3.94 -46.74
CA CYS A 13 -15.95 -2.98 -45.64
C CYS A 13 -15.46 -3.58 -44.30
N LEU A 14 -15.73 -4.86 -44.04
CA LEU A 14 -15.20 -5.56 -42.86
C LEU A 14 -13.67 -5.72 -42.93
N LEU A 15 -13.11 -6.01 -44.11
CA LEU A 15 -11.66 -6.07 -44.33
C LEU A 15 -10.98 -4.70 -44.18
N TRP A 16 -11.65 -3.61 -44.55
CA TRP A 16 -11.14 -2.24 -44.39
C TRP A 16 -11.26 -1.75 -42.94
N ALA A 17 -12.23 -2.25 -42.18
CA ALA A 17 -12.36 -1.96 -40.75
C ALA A 17 -11.34 -2.72 -39.89
N THR A 18 -10.79 -3.85 -40.37
CA THR A 18 -9.80 -4.67 -39.65
C THR A 18 -8.35 -4.26 -39.87
N SER A 19 -8.03 -3.27 -40.72
CA SER A 19 -6.64 -2.93 -41.07
C SER A 19 -6.21 -1.51 -40.72
N CYS A 20 -6.96 -0.77 -39.90
CA CYS A 20 -6.47 0.48 -39.32
C CYS A 20 -5.87 0.16 -37.96
N GLU A 21 -4.73 -0.52 -37.95
CA GLU A 21 -3.82 -0.46 -36.82
C GLU A 21 -3.22 0.95 -36.88
N VAL A 22 -3.81 1.87 -36.11
CA VAL A 22 -3.29 3.23 -35.98
C VAL A 22 -2.11 3.14 -35.02
N GLU A 23 -0.91 3.00 -35.56
CA GLU A 23 0.32 3.27 -34.80
C GLU A 23 0.34 4.76 -34.45
N PHE A 24 0.09 5.07 -33.19
CA PHE A 24 0.31 6.41 -32.65
C PHE A 24 1.81 6.58 -32.43
N ASP A 25 2.48 7.24 -33.39
CA ASP A 25 3.86 7.72 -33.20
C ASP A 25 3.80 8.99 -32.32
N PHE A 26 3.89 8.81 -31.00
CA PHE A 26 3.92 9.91 -30.05
C PHE A 26 5.26 10.64 -30.11
N ARG A 27 5.38 11.57 -31.07
CA ARG A 27 6.57 12.42 -31.20
C ARG A 27 6.68 13.37 -30.02
N GLY A 28 7.85 13.40 -29.37
CA GLY A 28 8.14 14.26 -28.22
C GLY A 28 7.90 13.62 -26.86
N LEU A 29 7.68 12.29 -26.78
CA LEU A 29 7.72 11.53 -25.53
C LEU A 29 9.14 11.02 -25.19
N ASP A 30 10.15 11.83 -25.47
CA ASP A 30 11.53 11.55 -25.05
C ASP A 30 11.61 11.84 -23.54
N SER A 31 11.49 10.79 -22.74
CA SER A 31 11.73 10.84 -21.28
C SER A 31 12.91 9.94 -20.98
N ASP A 32 13.79 10.37 -20.07
CA ASP A 32 14.83 9.49 -19.55
C ASP A 32 14.18 8.29 -18.84
N PRO A 33 14.83 7.11 -18.82
CA PRO A 33 14.35 6.02 -17.99
C PRO A 33 14.35 6.46 -16.51
N LEU A 34 13.42 5.93 -15.73
CA LEU A 34 13.19 6.37 -14.35
C LEU A 34 13.28 5.19 -13.39
N PHE A 35 13.76 5.46 -12.18
CA PHE A 35 13.54 4.54 -11.06
C PHE A 35 12.11 4.63 -10.58
N LEU A 36 11.48 3.47 -10.38
CA LEU A 36 10.29 3.36 -9.55
C LEU A 36 10.71 2.84 -8.18
N ILE A 37 10.36 3.61 -7.14
CA ILE A 37 10.56 3.25 -5.74
C ILE A 37 9.18 3.09 -5.11
N ASP A 38 8.86 1.89 -4.63
CA ASP A 38 7.72 1.66 -3.75
C ASP A 38 8.24 0.95 -2.50
N GLY A 39 8.33 1.67 -1.40
CA GLY A 39 8.90 1.11 -0.18
C GLY A 39 8.48 1.83 1.07
N TYR A 40 8.86 1.22 2.18
CA TYR A 40 8.59 1.74 3.49
C TYR A 40 9.65 1.31 4.50
N VAL A 41 9.71 2.07 5.59
CA VAL A 41 10.34 1.67 6.84
C VAL A 41 9.30 1.74 7.96
N ARG A 42 9.09 0.65 8.68
CA ARG A 42 8.02 0.53 9.66
C ARG A 42 8.49 -0.12 10.94
N THR A 43 8.19 0.47 12.10
CA THR A 43 8.49 -0.17 13.38
C THR A 43 7.66 -1.44 13.57
N ASP A 44 8.28 -2.50 14.08
CA ASP A 44 7.55 -3.71 14.46
C ASP A 44 7.27 -3.72 15.98
N PRO A 45 6.01 -3.75 16.44
CA PRO A 45 5.69 -3.80 17.86
C PRO A 45 6.16 -5.09 18.56
N SER A 46 6.43 -6.16 17.81
CA SER A 46 7.07 -7.38 18.34
C SER A 46 8.59 -7.28 18.49
N GLU A 47 9.22 -6.28 17.85
CA GLU A 47 10.66 -6.00 17.96
C GLU A 47 10.91 -4.50 18.24
N PRO A 48 10.65 -4.02 19.48
CA PRO A 48 10.78 -2.60 19.81
C PRO A 48 12.18 -2.05 19.51
N GLY A 49 12.22 -0.91 18.83
CA GLY A 49 13.46 -0.25 18.38
C GLY A 49 13.97 -0.76 17.03
N THR A 50 13.33 -1.76 16.43
CA THR A 50 13.61 -2.24 15.08
C THR A 50 12.52 -1.80 14.11
N GLY A 51 12.95 -1.32 12.94
CA GLY A 51 12.13 -1.02 11.78
C GLY A 51 12.38 -2.03 10.67
N SER A 52 11.31 -2.65 10.18
CA SER A 52 11.32 -3.42 8.94
C SER A 52 11.41 -2.45 7.77
N PHE A 53 12.45 -2.61 6.96
CA PHE A 53 12.62 -1.92 5.69
C PHE A 53 12.23 -2.86 4.56
N GLN A 54 11.31 -2.41 3.71
CA GLN A 54 10.87 -3.15 2.53
C GLN A 54 10.78 -2.20 1.35
N MET A 55 11.32 -2.59 0.21
CA MET A 55 11.31 -1.73 -0.97
C MET A 55 11.38 -2.53 -2.26
N TYR A 56 10.49 -2.19 -3.19
CA TYR A 56 10.62 -2.45 -4.61
C TYR A 56 11.38 -1.33 -5.29
N LEU A 57 12.42 -1.72 -6.02
CA LEU A 57 13.22 -0.82 -6.83
C LEU A 57 13.43 -1.46 -8.21
N TYR A 58 12.93 -0.79 -9.24
CA TYR A 58 13.13 -1.24 -10.62
C TYR A 58 13.14 -0.06 -11.59
N GLY A 59 13.67 -0.32 -12.78
CA GLY A 59 13.81 0.68 -13.84
C GLY A 59 12.61 0.61 -14.77
N VAL A 60 12.04 1.78 -15.07
CA VAL A 60 10.98 1.94 -16.05
C VAL A 60 11.60 2.52 -17.32
N PRO A 61 11.39 1.89 -18.50
CA PRO A 61 11.87 2.42 -19.77
C PRO A 61 11.24 3.77 -20.09
N SER A 62 11.91 4.52 -20.96
CA SER A 62 11.37 5.75 -21.53
C SER A 62 10.00 5.53 -22.16
N ALA A 63 9.15 6.57 -22.12
CA ALA A 63 7.84 6.54 -22.77
C ALA A 63 7.90 6.29 -24.30
N ALA A 64 9.08 6.47 -24.91
CA ALA A 64 9.35 6.16 -26.32
C ALA A 64 9.53 4.65 -26.61
N GLY A 65 9.46 3.77 -25.60
CA GLY A 65 9.41 2.31 -25.77
C GLY A 65 10.71 1.66 -26.26
N LYS A 66 11.79 2.43 -26.47
CA LYS A 66 13.12 1.89 -26.74
C LYS A 66 13.90 1.81 -25.43
N ARG A 67 14.22 0.58 -25.02
CA ARG A 67 15.13 0.28 -23.92
C ARG A 67 16.50 0.90 -24.21
N GLU A 68 16.90 1.88 -23.41
CA GLU A 68 18.27 2.42 -23.41
C GLU A 68 18.91 2.35 -22.01
N PHE A 69 18.67 1.26 -21.29
CA PHE A 69 19.53 0.91 -20.16
C PHE A 69 19.91 -0.57 -20.24
N ASP A 70 21.13 -0.85 -19.80
CA ASP A 70 21.66 -2.21 -19.72
C ASP A 70 20.76 -3.04 -18.79
N GLU A 71 20.26 -4.19 -19.24
CA GLU A 71 19.44 -5.07 -18.39
C GLU A 71 20.25 -5.66 -17.22
N GLU A 72 21.58 -5.63 -17.32
CA GLU A 72 22.50 -5.95 -16.23
C GLU A 72 22.96 -4.73 -15.44
N ALA A 73 22.37 -3.54 -15.70
CA ALA A 73 22.68 -2.33 -14.96
C ALA A 73 22.50 -2.58 -13.46
N ARG A 74 23.56 -2.30 -12.72
CA ARG A 74 23.56 -2.38 -11.26
C ARG A 74 23.14 -1.05 -10.68
N CYS A 75 22.21 -1.10 -9.74
CA CYS A 75 21.87 0.03 -8.89
C CYS A 75 22.72 -0.01 -7.63
N THR A 76 23.28 1.14 -7.27
CA THR A 76 23.73 1.40 -5.91
C THR A 76 22.60 2.08 -5.15
N LEU A 77 22.07 1.39 -4.14
CA LEU A 77 21.12 1.95 -3.18
C LEU A 77 21.87 2.34 -1.92
N LYS A 78 21.72 3.58 -1.46
CA LYS A 78 22.23 4.04 -0.16
C LYS A 78 21.06 4.38 0.73
N ILE A 79 21.17 4.00 2.00
CA ILE A 79 20.13 4.19 3.02
C ILE A 79 20.72 5.03 4.14
N TYR A 80 20.03 6.10 4.48
CA TYR A 80 20.42 7.06 5.50
C TYR A 80 19.38 7.09 6.60
N ARG A 81 19.84 7.22 7.85
CA ARG A 81 19.01 7.51 9.02
C ARG A 81 19.54 8.78 9.69
N ASN A 82 18.69 9.78 9.89
CA ASN A 82 19.06 11.07 10.50
C ASN A 82 20.32 11.69 9.84
N SER A 83 20.37 11.66 8.50
CA SER A 83 21.50 12.09 7.65
C SER A 83 22.79 11.23 7.74
N GLU A 84 22.83 10.19 8.56
CA GLU A 84 23.95 9.24 8.61
C GLU A 84 23.74 8.09 7.63
N LEU A 85 24.75 7.78 6.81
CA LEU A 85 24.72 6.61 5.92
C LEU A 85 24.81 5.33 6.76
N ILE A 86 23.75 4.53 6.78
CA ILE A 86 23.69 3.29 7.57
C ILE A 86 23.88 2.03 6.74
N ASP A 87 23.61 2.08 5.43
CA ASP A 87 23.79 0.92 4.55
C ASP A 87 24.02 1.33 3.08
N THR A 88 24.70 0.46 2.33
CA THR A 88 24.87 0.57 0.89
C THR A 88 24.71 -0.82 0.25
N LYS A 89 23.74 -0.93 -0.66
CA LYS A 89 23.45 -2.14 -1.43
C LYS A 89 23.86 -1.92 -2.88
N ASP A 90 24.90 -2.62 -3.34
CA ASP A 90 25.52 -2.48 -4.67
C ASP A 90 25.28 -3.70 -5.59
N TYR A 91 24.41 -4.61 -5.16
CA TYR A 91 24.10 -5.88 -5.81
C TYR A 91 22.75 -5.91 -6.54
N ILE A 92 22.02 -4.79 -6.56
CA ILE A 92 20.66 -4.73 -7.10
C ILE A 92 20.73 -4.62 -8.62
N THR A 93 20.11 -5.54 -9.35
CA THR A 93 20.00 -5.48 -10.81
C THR A 93 18.69 -4.83 -11.21
N ILE A 94 18.75 -3.81 -12.07
CA ILE A 94 17.59 -3.04 -12.55
C ILE A 94 16.98 -3.75 -13.76
N LYS A 95 16.40 -4.93 -13.55
CA LYS A 95 15.60 -5.62 -14.57
C LYS A 95 14.14 -5.14 -14.49
N ASP A 96 13.36 -5.33 -15.56
CA ASP A 96 11.93 -4.97 -15.66
C ASP A 96 11.06 -5.46 -14.48
N PHE A 97 11.55 -6.42 -13.70
CA PHE A 97 10.95 -6.87 -12.46
C PHE A 97 12.07 -7.44 -11.55
N PHE A 98 12.46 -6.72 -10.50
CA PHE A 98 13.35 -7.25 -9.47
C PHE A 98 12.64 -7.26 -8.11
N GLY A 99 12.97 -8.28 -7.31
CA GLY A 99 12.24 -8.66 -6.10
C GLY A 99 12.41 -7.71 -4.92
N LEU A 100 11.56 -7.93 -3.92
CA LEU A 100 11.55 -7.27 -2.63
C LEU A 100 12.95 -7.17 -2.01
N ILE A 101 13.40 -5.94 -1.73
CA ILE A 101 14.53 -5.67 -0.84
C ILE A 101 13.97 -5.59 0.56
N ALA A 102 14.21 -6.61 1.38
CA ALA A 102 13.80 -6.65 2.79
C ALA A 102 15.02 -6.64 3.71
N ASP A 103 15.00 -5.77 4.72
CA ASP A 103 16.03 -5.67 5.76
C ASP A 103 15.42 -5.13 7.06
N SER A 104 16.25 -5.02 8.10
CA SER A 104 15.86 -4.44 9.39
C SER A 104 16.90 -3.43 9.86
N TYR A 105 16.45 -2.23 10.20
CA TYR A 105 17.29 -1.16 10.74
C TYR A 105 16.73 -0.67 12.07
N PRO A 106 17.55 -0.10 12.98
CA PRO A 106 17.00 0.57 14.15
C PRO A 106 16.08 1.73 13.74
N ALA A 107 14.87 1.77 14.27
CA ALA A 107 13.88 2.79 13.93
C ALA A 107 13.01 3.15 15.15
N GLU A 108 12.83 4.45 15.37
CA GLU A 108 12.04 5.03 16.44
C GLU A 108 11.21 6.20 15.89
N GLU A 109 10.21 6.63 16.67
CA GLU A 109 9.41 7.82 16.37
C GLU A 109 10.30 9.03 16.05
N GLY A 110 10.02 9.71 14.94
CA GLY A 110 10.71 10.92 14.53
C GLY A 110 12.05 10.70 13.82
N ASP A 111 12.53 9.45 13.69
CA ASP A 111 13.67 9.16 12.84
C ASP A 111 13.37 9.53 11.38
N GLU A 112 14.31 10.23 10.75
CA GLU A 112 14.27 10.52 9.31
C GLU A 112 15.02 9.42 8.56
N PHE A 113 14.38 8.81 7.57
CA PHE A 113 15.01 7.87 6.65
C PHE A 113 15.05 8.48 5.25
N THR A 114 16.20 8.36 4.59
CA THR A 114 16.38 8.77 3.19
C THR A 114 16.99 7.63 2.41
N VAL A 115 16.51 7.41 1.18
CA VAL A 115 17.07 6.46 0.22
C VAL A 115 17.55 7.19 -1.02
N THR A 116 18.67 6.76 -1.58
CA THR A 116 19.14 7.22 -2.89
C THR A 116 19.51 6.03 -3.78
N ALA A 117 18.99 6.00 -5.00
CA ALA A 117 19.25 4.99 -6.01
C ALA A 117 20.02 5.61 -7.19
N GLU A 118 21.14 4.99 -7.56
CA GLU A 118 22.04 5.47 -8.60
C GLU A 118 22.41 4.33 -9.56
N SER A 119 22.26 4.56 -10.86
CA SER A 119 22.78 3.67 -11.90
C SER A 119 23.05 4.41 -13.20
N GLY A 120 23.95 3.86 -14.02
CA GLY A 120 24.28 4.43 -15.32
C GLY A 120 23.08 4.44 -16.25
N GLY A 121 22.80 5.58 -16.88
CA GLY A 121 21.66 5.75 -17.78
C GLY A 121 20.38 6.20 -17.08
N PHE A 122 20.36 6.29 -15.74
CA PHE A 122 19.23 6.82 -14.97
C PHE A 122 19.60 8.14 -14.28
N PRO A 123 18.65 9.07 -14.12
CA PRO A 123 18.79 10.12 -13.13
C PRO A 123 18.91 9.51 -11.72
N THR A 124 19.70 10.13 -10.85
CA THR A 124 19.74 9.76 -9.43
C THR A 124 18.36 9.95 -8.83
N ALA A 125 17.79 8.88 -8.29
CA ALA A 125 16.53 8.96 -7.57
C ALA A 125 16.77 9.08 -6.07
N SER A 126 15.98 9.91 -5.40
CA SER A 126 16.04 10.07 -3.95
C SER A 126 14.66 10.26 -3.36
N SER A 127 14.40 9.66 -2.20
CA SER A 127 13.18 9.87 -1.44
C SER A 127 13.45 9.80 0.05
N GLY A 128 12.60 10.42 0.86
CA GLY A 128 12.74 10.45 2.31
C GLY A 128 11.40 10.47 3.02
N THR A 129 11.42 10.03 4.27
CA THR A 129 10.27 9.90 5.15
C THR A 129 10.68 10.11 6.60
N VAL A 130 9.71 10.39 7.46
CA VAL A 130 9.88 10.45 8.91
C VAL A 130 8.97 9.40 9.54
N ILE A 131 9.51 8.62 10.48
CA ILE A 131 8.69 7.66 11.23
C ILE A 131 7.62 8.43 12.02
N PRO A 132 6.33 8.21 11.75
CA PRO A 132 5.27 8.94 12.41
C PRO A 132 5.20 8.60 13.90
N ARG A 133 4.50 9.43 14.67
CA ARG A 133 4.16 9.09 16.05
C ARG A 133 3.19 7.93 16.06
N LYS A 134 3.31 7.05 17.06
CA LYS A 134 2.29 6.05 17.33
C LYS A 134 1.00 6.71 17.84
N PRO A 135 -0.19 6.08 17.71
CA PRO A 135 -1.39 6.58 18.38
C PRO A 135 -1.19 6.57 19.90
N ALA A 136 -1.88 7.47 20.61
CA ALA A 136 -1.78 7.57 22.07
C ALA A 136 -2.34 6.31 22.75
N GLU A 137 -3.45 5.78 22.23
CA GLU A 137 -4.07 4.56 22.73
C GLU A 137 -4.83 3.86 21.60
N VAL A 138 -4.80 2.52 21.61
CA VAL A 138 -5.67 1.68 20.78
C VAL A 138 -6.31 0.63 21.67
N GLN A 139 -7.62 0.45 21.56
CA GLN A 139 -8.36 -0.59 22.27
C GLN A 139 -9.23 -1.36 21.29
N ALA A 140 -9.42 -2.65 21.53
CA ALA A 140 -10.31 -3.48 20.73
C ALA A 140 -11.06 -4.48 21.61
N GLU A 141 -12.29 -4.79 21.21
CA GLU A 141 -13.11 -5.85 21.76
C GLU A 141 -13.79 -6.62 20.62
N GLY A 142 -14.04 -7.91 20.85
CA GLY A 142 -14.68 -8.79 19.89
C GLY A 142 -15.87 -9.51 20.52
N SER A 143 -16.90 -9.76 19.71
CA SER A 143 -18.08 -10.50 20.12
C SER A 143 -18.65 -11.31 18.94
N ILE A 144 -19.38 -12.37 19.24
CA ILE A 144 -20.03 -13.21 18.22
C ILE A 144 -21.49 -12.77 18.05
N ASP A 145 -21.89 -12.55 16.80
CA ASP A 145 -23.26 -12.27 16.39
C ASP A 145 -23.66 -13.24 15.26
N GLY A 146 -24.29 -14.36 15.63
CA GLY A 146 -24.58 -15.46 14.71
C GLY A 146 -23.29 -16.08 14.14
N ASP A 147 -23.18 -16.13 12.82
CA ASP A 147 -22.00 -16.63 12.10
C ASP A 147 -20.93 -15.54 11.85
N ASN A 148 -21.06 -14.39 12.52
CA ASN A 148 -20.16 -13.26 12.35
C ASN A 148 -19.39 -12.92 13.62
N LEU A 149 -18.17 -12.43 13.42
CA LEU A 149 -17.35 -11.76 14.41
C LEU A 149 -17.58 -10.24 14.29
N ARG A 150 -18.19 -9.63 15.31
CA ARG A 150 -18.28 -8.18 15.45
C ARG A 150 -17.08 -7.68 16.22
N ILE A 151 -16.37 -6.71 15.65
CA ILE A 151 -15.16 -6.12 16.21
C ILE A 151 -15.43 -4.64 16.45
N ARG A 152 -15.23 -4.18 17.69
CA ARG A 152 -15.22 -2.76 18.02
C ARG A 152 -13.81 -2.38 18.39
N PHE A 153 -13.33 -1.28 17.84
CA PHE A 153 -12.02 -0.76 18.21
C PHE A 153 -12.05 0.75 18.27
N SER A 154 -11.08 1.31 18.98
CA SER A 154 -10.91 2.75 19.09
C SER A 154 -9.47 3.13 18.91
N ILE A 155 -9.26 4.31 18.34
CA ILE A 155 -7.95 4.94 18.19
C ILE A 155 -8.05 6.29 18.90
N THR A 156 -7.16 6.53 19.84
CA THR A 156 -6.93 7.85 20.44
C THR A 156 -5.69 8.44 19.80
N ASP A 157 -5.87 9.56 19.12
CA ASP A 157 -4.84 10.23 18.36
C ASP A 157 -3.92 11.11 19.24
N ASN A 158 -2.74 11.47 18.72
CA ASN A 158 -1.86 12.46 19.32
C ASN A 158 -2.03 13.82 18.63
N ALA A 159 -2.46 14.84 19.37
CA ALA A 159 -2.67 16.17 18.81
C ALA A 159 -1.43 16.70 18.04
N GLY A 160 -1.65 17.14 16.80
CA GLY A 160 -0.64 17.81 15.96
C GLY A 160 0.10 16.93 14.96
N SER A 161 -0.35 15.70 14.69
CA SER A 161 0.08 14.90 13.54
C SER A 161 -0.82 15.12 12.32
N GLU A 162 -0.29 14.89 11.11
CA GLU A 162 -1.12 14.66 9.92
C GLU A 162 -1.57 13.20 9.98
N ASP A 163 -2.80 12.96 10.42
CA ASP A 163 -3.24 11.65 10.89
C ASP A 163 -3.69 10.74 9.74
N ALA A 164 -2.99 9.62 9.57
CA ALA A 164 -3.37 8.57 8.65
C ALA A 164 -3.05 7.22 9.31
N TYR A 165 -4.06 6.35 9.35
CA TYR A 165 -3.94 5.05 9.98
C TYR A 165 -4.20 3.92 8.98
N ALA A 166 -3.54 2.78 9.15
CA ALA A 166 -3.86 1.55 8.44
C ALA A 166 -4.08 0.44 9.46
N VAL A 167 -5.21 -0.27 9.36
CA VAL A 167 -5.67 -1.21 10.38
C VAL A 167 -5.67 -2.63 9.83
N CYS A 168 -5.09 -3.58 10.56
CA CYS A 168 -5.20 -5.01 10.27
C CYS A 168 -5.82 -5.75 11.45
N PHE A 169 -6.79 -6.62 11.16
CA PHE A 169 -7.48 -7.42 12.18
C PHE A 169 -6.81 -8.78 12.25
N ARG A 170 -6.44 -9.22 13.45
CA ARG A 170 -5.67 -10.45 13.68
C ARG A 170 -6.44 -11.37 14.62
N THR A 171 -6.48 -12.65 14.29
CA THR A 171 -7.11 -13.68 15.13
C THR A 171 -6.17 -14.83 15.41
N GLU A 172 -6.42 -15.54 16.50
CA GLU A 172 -5.70 -16.77 16.84
C GLU A 172 -6.61 -17.75 17.57
N SER A 173 -6.54 -19.02 17.17
CA SER A 173 -7.28 -20.14 17.77
C SER A 173 -6.33 -20.96 18.66
N SER A 174 -6.40 -20.73 19.97
CA SER A 174 -5.44 -21.27 20.95
C SER A 174 -6.13 -21.72 22.25
N PHE A 175 -5.52 -22.68 22.96
CA PHE A 175 -5.99 -23.11 24.29
C PHE A 175 -5.77 -22.05 25.37
N THR A 176 -4.74 -21.21 25.19
CA THR A 176 -4.33 -20.16 26.13
C THR A 176 -4.16 -18.83 25.40
N ARG A 177 -4.15 -17.72 26.14
CA ARG A 177 -3.87 -16.40 25.56
C ARG A 177 -2.54 -16.47 24.80
N PRO A 178 -2.49 -16.03 23.53
CA PRO A 178 -1.25 -16.00 22.77
C PRO A 178 -0.25 -15.00 23.38
N ASP A 179 1.03 -15.20 23.07
CA ASP A 179 2.10 -14.24 23.41
C ASP A 179 1.88 -12.92 22.67
N ASP A 180 2.25 -11.80 23.28
CA ASP A 180 2.07 -10.48 22.68
C ASP A 180 2.99 -10.27 21.46
N ASN A 181 4.10 -11.03 21.37
CA ASN A 181 4.98 -11.05 20.20
C ASN A 181 4.39 -11.85 19.03
N TYR A 182 3.36 -12.67 19.26
CA TYR A 182 2.76 -13.48 18.19
C TYR A 182 1.81 -12.65 17.34
N SER A 183 1.96 -12.69 16.01
CA SER A 183 1.24 -11.77 15.13
C SER A 183 -0.23 -12.13 14.86
N GLY A 184 -0.56 -13.43 14.91
CA GLY A 184 -1.87 -13.95 14.53
C GLY A 184 -2.11 -14.01 13.02
N ALA A 185 -3.15 -14.75 12.63
CA ALA A 185 -3.64 -14.80 11.26
C ALA A 185 -4.45 -13.54 10.93
N GLY A 186 -4.25 -12.97 9.74
CA GLY A 186 -5.07 -11.86 9.25
C GLY A 186 -6.51 -12.28 9.00
N LEU A 187 -7.43 -11.37 9.34
CA LEU A 187 -8.86 -11.53 9.14
C LEU A 187 -9.33 -10.58 8.03
N GLU A 188 -9.98 -11.14 7.02
CA GLU A 188 -10.61 -10.34 5.98
C GLU A 188 -11.98 -9.84 6.44
N LEU A 189 -12.19 -8.52 6.36
CA LEU A 189 -13.47 -7.90 6.61
C LEU A 189 -14.38 -8.12 5.41
N THR A 190 -15.65 -8.37 5.68
CA THR A 190 -16.70 -8.32 4.65
C THR A 190 -17.39 -6.98 4.78
N PHE A 191 -17.08 -6.04 3.87
CA PHE A 191 -17.81 -4.78 3.82
C PHE A 191 -19.26 -5.06 3.37
N GLY A 192 -20.20 -4.92 4.29
CA GLY A 192 -21.63 -5.05 4.01
C GLY A 192 -22.16 -3.87 3.19
N ASN A 193 -23.10 -4.12 2.28
CA ASN A 193 -23.84 -3.10 1.53
C ASN A 193 -24.85 -2.31 2.41
N THR A 194 -24.50 -1.97 3.64
CA THR A 194 -25.39 -1.25 4.57
C THR A 194 -25.21 0.28 4.43
N PRO A 195 -26.29 1.07 4.30
CA PRO A 195 -26.19 2.53 4.16
C PRO A 195 -25.57 3.25 5.37
N GLU A 196 -25.49 2.56 6.52
CA GLU A 196 -25.00 3.09 7.80
C GLU A 196 -23.61 2.59 8.17
N SER A 197 -22.98 1.73 7.34
CA SER A 197 -21.53 1.54 7.39
C SER A 197 -20.91 2.73 6.66
N SER A 198 -20.63 3.80 7.41
CA SER A 198 -20.15 5.11 6.95
C SER A 198 -18.72 5.09 6.37
N PHE A 199 -18.47 4.22 5.39
CA PHE A 199 -17.16 4.05 4.75
C PHE A 199 -17.08 4.70 3.36
N MET A 200 -18.02 5.61 3.02
CA MET A 200 -18.01 6.30 1.72
C MET A 200 -17.52 7.76 1.73
N ASP A 201 -17.18 8.33 2.89
CA ASP A 201 -16.39 9.58 2.97
C ASP A 201 -15.04 9.37 3.69
N VAL A 202 -14.80 8.17 4.24
CA VAL A 202 -13.59 7.77 4.96
C VAL A 202 -13.16 6.44 4.34
N GLY A 203 -12.51 6.49 3.18
CA GLY A 203 -12.31 5.31 2.34
C GLY A 203 -11.47 4.24 3.04
N PRO A 204 -11.90 2.96 3.08
CA PRO A 204 -10.99 1.88 3.43
C PRO A 204 -10.03 1.71 2.24
N PHE A 205 -8.80 2.21 2.38
CA PHE A 205 -7.76 1.83 1.45
C PHE A 205 -7.54 0.32 1.61
N ASP A 206 -7.91 -0.48 0.61
CA ASP A 206 -7.55 -1.90 0.55
C ASP A 206 -6.13 -1.98 0.01
N VAL A 207 -5.15 -1.87 0.91
CA VAL A 207 -3.76 -2.11 0.58
C VAL A 207 -3.40 -3.44 1.19
N THR A 208 -3.23 -4.44 0.33
CA THR A 208 -2.54 -5.67 0.72
C THR A 208 -1.05 -5.35 0.70
N TRP A 209 -0.42 -5.30 1.87
CA TRP A 209 1.02 -5.13 1.97
C TRP A 209 1.68 -6.50 1.75
N GLU A 210 2.99 -6.49 1.52
CA GLU A 210 3.74 -7.67 1.08
C GLU A 210 3.81 -8.81 2.10
N ASP A 211 3.46 -8.55 3.37
CA ASP A 211 3.30 -9.61 4.38
C ASP A 211 2.09 -10.53 4.09
N GLY A 212 1.34 -10.23 3.01
CA GLY A 212 0.19 -10.99 2.54
C GLY A 212 -1.08 -10.68 3.33
N TYR A 213 -1.02 -9.73 4.27
CA TYR A 213 -2.15 -9.34 5.08
C TYR A 213 -2.80 -8.07 4.53
N ARG A 214 -4.14 -8.05 4.60
CA ARG A 214 -4.92 -6.90 4.19
C ARG A 214 -4.94 -5.85 5.29
N TYR A 215 -4.60 -4.62 4.93
CA TYR A 215 -4.73 -3.45 5.80
C TYR A 215 -5.82 -2.55 5.23
N TYR A 216 -6.59 -1.94 6.13
CA TYR A 216 -7.67 -1.02 5.82
C TYR A 216 -7.27 0.37 6.26
N GLY A 217 -7.03 1.27 5.30
CA GLY A 217 -6.68 2.64 5.62
C GLY A 217 -7.85 3.43 6.21
N ILE A 218 -7.54 4.31 7.15
CA ILE A 218 -8.46 5.28 7.76
C ILE A 218 -7.81 6.64 7.55
N TYR A 219 -8.45 7.48 6.74
CA TYR A 219 -8.06 8.87 6.57
C TYR A 219 -9.16 9.78 7.06
N ASP A 220 -8.91 10.45 8.18
CA ASP A 220 -9.90 11.31 8.79
C ASP A 220 -9.19 12.48 9.47
N ASP A 221 -9.28 13.65 8.85
CA ASP A 221 -8.66 14.89 9.31
C ASP A 221 -9.31 15.47 10.58
N THR A 222 -10.41 14.87 11.05
CA THR A 222 -11.12 15.31 12.27
C THR A 222 -10.65 14.57 13.53
N PHE A 223 -9.56 13.80 13.48
CA PHE A 223 -9.02 13.17 14.69
C PHE A 223 -8.60 14.23 15.72
N GLU A 224 -7.79 15.22 15.34
CA GLU A 224 -7.41 16.38 16.16
C GLU A 224 -7.00 16.03 17.62
N GLY A 225 -6.30 14.90 17.84
CA GLY A 225 -5.97 14.38 19.18
C GLY A 225 -7.14 13.78 19.97
N GLY A 226 -8.28 13.59 19.32
CA GLY A 226 -9.49 12.97 19.84
C GLY A 226 -9.47 11.44 19.76
N ARG A 227 -10.52 10.83 20.33
CA ARG A 227 -10.76 9.39 20.27
C ARG A 227 -11.90 9.09 19.30
N LYS A 228 -11.69 8.14 18.40
CA LYS A 228 -12.73 7.62 17.50
C LYS A 228 -12.96 6.15 17.73
N GLU A 229 -14.21 5.76 17.58
CA GLU A 229 -14.66 4.38 17.73
C GLU A 229 -15.21 3.87 16.41
N PHE A 230 -14.90 2.62 16.13
CA PHE A 230 -15.22 1.94 14.89
C PHE A 230 -15.86 0.60 15.23
N GLU A 231 -16.81 0.18 14.40
CA GLU A 231 -17.40 -1.15 14.45
C GLU A 231 -17.32 -1.77 13.06
N VAL A 232 -16.77 -2.98 12.98
CA VAL A 232 -16.68 -3.76 11.75
C VAL A 232 -17.17 -5.18 12.00
N THR A 233 -17.56 -5.85 10.93
CA THR A 233 -18.02 -7.23 10.97
C THR A 233 -17.20 -8.07 9.99
N ALA A 234 -16.85 -9.27 10.42
CA ALA A 234 -16.15 -10.25 9.61
C ALA A 234 -16.82 -11.63 9.75
N PRO A 235 -16.64 -12.53 8.78
CA PRO A 235 -17.04 -13.92 8.95
C PRO A 235 -16.35 -14.52 10.18
N LEU A 236 -17.07 -15.31 10.98
CA LEU A 236 -16.47 -16.00 12.11
C LEU A 236 -15.38 -16.97 11.60
N PRO A 237 -14.10 -16.84 12.02
CA PRO A 237 -13.07 -17.76 11.60
C PRO A 237 -13.31 -19.16 12.18
N SER A 238 -12.82 -20.18 11.50
CA SER A 238 -12.87 -21.56 12.01
C SER A 238 -12.11 -21.67 13.33
N ILE A 239 -12.79 -22.14 14.37
CA ILE A 239 -12.21 -22.39 15.69
C ILE A 239 -12.05 -23.90 15.85
N ASP A 240 -10.86 -24.34 16.29
CA ASP A 240 -10.63 -25.76 16.58
C ASP A 240 -11.39 -26.15 17.85
N VAL A 241 -11.93 -27.36 17.88
CA VAL A 241 -12.67 -27.88 19.03
C VAL A 241 -11.85 -27.79 20.32
N GLY A 242 -12.40 -27.15 21.35
CA GLY A 242 -11.78 -26.97 22.66
C GLY A 242 -10.75 -25.85 22.73
N LYS A 243 -10.55 -25.08 21.65
CA LYS A 243 -9.74 -23.87 21.65
C LYS A 243 -10.60 -22.62 21.85
N LYS A 244 -9.92 -21.55 22.22
CA LYS A 244 -10.49 -20.22 22.40
C LYS A 244 -10.09 -19.34 21.22
N LEU A 245 -11.01 -18.49 20.78
CA LEU A 245 -10.72 -17.49 19.76
C LEU A 245 -10.26 -16.21 20.42
N TYR A 246 -9.06 -15.76 20.07
CA TYR A 246 -8.52 -14.47 20.46
C TYR A 246 -8.49 -13.52 19.27
N LEU A 247 -8.71 -12.24 19.55
CA LEU A 247 -8.68 -11.14 18.60
C LEU A 247 -7.67 -10.10 19.09
N ARG A 248 -6.96 -9.49 18.16
CA ARG A 248 -6.28 -8.21 18.40
C ARG A 248 -6.33 -7.36 17.13
N VAL A 249 -6.11 -6.07 17.29
CA VAL A 249 -6.07 -5.12 16.19
C VAL A 249 -4.66 -4.56 16.10
N GLU A 250 -4.11 -4.58 14.91
CA GLU A 250 -2.89 -3.87 14.54
C GLU A 250 -3.28 -2.52 13.93
N VAL A 251 -2.73 -1.45 14.45
CA VAL A 251 -2.90 -0.10 13.90
C VAL A 251 -1.54 0.45 13.54
N GLN A 252 -1.40 0.88 12.30
CA GLN A 252 -0.20 1.52 11.79
C GLN A 252 -0.48 3.00 11.60
N SER A 253 0.30 3.85 12.24
CA SER A 253 0.39 5.25 11.81
C SER A 253 1.21 5.28 10.54
N VAL A 254 0.72 5.90 9.48
CA VAL A 254 1.43 5.98 8.19
C VAL A 254 1.80 7.42 7.90
N SER A 255 2.97 7.61 7.30
CA SER A 255 3.44 8.94 6.88
C SER A 255 2.52 9.54 5.80
N PRO A 256 2.33 10.88 5.74
CA PRO A 256 1.41 11.53 4.81
C PRO A 256 1.62 11.19 3.33
N GLU A 257 2.87 10.96 2.92
CA GLU A 257 3.26 10.57 1.58
C GLU A 257 2.64 9.23 1.14
N ARG A 258 2.49 8.27 2.06
CA ARG A 258 1.86 6.98 1.75
C ARG A 258 0.39 7.20 1.44
N LEU A 259 -0.29 7.95 2.29
CA LEU A 259 -1.69 8.25 2.08
C LEU A 259 -1.93 9.00 0.77
N ARG A 260 -1.16 10.06 0.50
CA ARG A 260 -1.30 10.84 -0.75
C ARG A 260 -1.03 9.96 -1.97
N TYR A 261 -0.05 9.06 -1.87
CA TYR A 261 0.25 8.07 -2.91
C TYR A 261 -0.94 7.13 -3.16
N GLU A 262 -1.48 6.50 -2.12
CA GLU A 262 -2.61 5.56 -2.27
C GLU A 262 -3.87 6.26 -2.78
N THR A 263 -4.14 7.48 -2.30
CA THR A 263 -5.26 8.31 -2.79
C THR A 263 -5.10 8.58 -4.29
N ALA A 264 -3.91 8.98 -4.72
CA ALA A 264 -3.63 9.22 -6.14
C ALA A 264 -3.73 7.93 -6.98
N CYS A 265 -3.33 6.78 -6.45
CA CYS A 265 -3.48 5.48 -7.10
C CYS A 265 -4.96 5.11 -7.31
N ILE A 266 -5.79 5.28 -6.27
CA ILE A 266 -7.24 5.05 -6.34
C ILE A 266 -7.90 6.03 -7.33
N ASP A 267 -7.60 7.32 -7.21
CA ASP A 267 -8.13 8.34 -8.11
C ASP A 267 -7.79 8.02 -9.57
N LYS A 268 -6.54 7.62 -9.85
CA LYS A 268 -6.11 7.19 -11.18
C LYS A 268 -6.90 5.98 -11.68
N ALA A 269 -7.10 4.96 -10.84
CA ALA A 269 -7.89 3.78 -11.20
C ALA A 269 -9.34 4.16 -11.53
N ASN A 270 -9.88 5.16 -10.85
CA ASN A 270 -11.22 5.69 -11.07
C ASN A 270 -11.30 6.77 -12.17
N ASN A 271 -10.16 7.23 -12.71
CA ASN A 271 -10.09 8.31 -13.71
C ASN A 271 -10.26 7.85 -15.18
N ALA A 272 -11.02 6.77 -15.40
CA ALA A 272 -11.34 6.31 -16.76
C ALA A 272 -11.98 7.42 -17.62
N LEU A 273 -12.76 8.32 -16.99
CA LEU A 273 -13.42 9.45 -17.65
C LEU A 273 -12.45 10.57 -18.05
N GLY A 274 -11.38 10.82 -17.28
CA GLY A 274 -10.35 11.78 -17.67
C GLY A 274 -9.49 11.28 -18.83
N PHE A 275 -9.20 9.98 -18.88
CA PHE A 275 -8.50 9.36 -20.01
C PHE A 275 -9.29 9.40 -21.33
N ILE A 276 -10.63 9.51 -21.27
CA ILE A 276 -11.48 9.73 -22.45
C ILE A 276 -11.89 11.20 -22.64
N GLY A 277 -11.27 12.14 -21.91
CA GLY A 277 -11.45 13.58 -22.07
C GLY A 277 -12.77 14.16 -21.54
N LEU A 278 -13.49 13.41 -20.70
CA LEU A 278 -14.76 13.83 -20.08
C LEU A 278 -14.57 14.43 -18.68
N ALA A 279 -13.36 14.37 -18.13
CA ALA A 279 -12.96 15.00 -16.87
C ALA A 279 -11.47 15.42 -16.91
N PRO A 280 -11.00 16.31 -16.00
CA PRO A 280 -9.57 16.56 -15.83
C PRO A 280 -8.81 15.31 -15.36
N VAL A 281 -7.62 15.08 -15.90
CA VAL A 281 -6.72 13.99 -15.46
C VAL A 281 -6.02 14.41 -14.16
N THR A 282 -6.18 13.63 -13.10
CA THR A 282 -5.40 13.74 -11.86
C THR A 282 -4.11 12.95 -12.00
N PHE A 283 -2.98 13.60 -11.73
CA PHE A 283 -1.65 13.00 -11.86
C PHE A 283 -1.24 12.25 -10.59
N ALA A 284 -0.42 11.21 -10.77
CA ALA A 284 0.11 10.37 -9.70
C ALA A 284 0.98 11.19 -8.73
N TYR A 285 0.73 11.05 -7.43
CA TYR A 285 1.61 11.58 -6.39
C TYR A 285 2.95 10.83 -6.40
N THR A 286 4.05 11.54 -6.14
CA THR A 286 5.34 10.93 -5.82
C THR A 286 6.14 11.84 -4.90
N ASN A 287 6.85 11.24 -3.92
CA ASN A 287 7.90 11.93 -3.14
C ASN A 287 9.32 11.55 -3.61
N VAL A 288 9.44 10.87 -4.75
CA VAL A 288 10.70 10.40 -5.30
C VAL A 288 11.21 11.44 -6.30
N ALA A 289 12.21 12.22 -5.90
CA ALA A 289 12.91 13.11 -6.83
C ALA A 289 13.76 12.27 -7.79
N GLY A 290 13.78 12.61 -9.08
CA GLY A 290 14.53 11.85 -10.10
C GLY A 290 13.94 10.47 -10.42
N GLY A 291 12.72 10.18 -9.97
CA GLY A 291 12.04 8.91 -10.20
C GLY A 291 10.53 9.04 -10.03
N ALA A 292 9.87 7.93 -9.72
CA ALA A 292 8.44 7.86 -9.41
C ALA A 292 8.16 6.88 -8.27
N GLY A 293 6.97 6.97 -7.67
CA GLY A 293 6.51 6.09 -6.59
C GLY A 293 6.53 6.76 -5.21
N CYS A 294 6.65 5.96 -4.14
CA CYS A 294 6.59 6.41 -2.76
C CYS A 294 7.60 5.67 -1.88
N PHE A 295 8.33 6.41 -1.05
CA PHE A 295 9.03 5.85 0.10
C PHE A 295 8.43 6.44 1.37
N SER A 296 8.00 5.59 2.29
CA SER A 296 7.14 5.99 3.41
C SER A 296 7.57 5.44 4.78
N GLY A 297 7.05 6.06 5.82
CA GLY A 297 7.33 5.73 7.22
C GLY A 297 6.09 5.15 7.87
N GLY A 298 6.29 4.23 8.81
CA GLY A 298 5.19 3.62 9.56
C GLY A 298 5.54 3.36 11.02
N TYR A 299 4.53 3.47 11.88
CA TYR A 299 4.63 3.04 13.27
C TYR A 299 3.47 2.09 13.60
N SER A 300 3.77 0.80 13.76
CA SER A 300 2.77 -0.21 14.12
C SER A 300 2.62 -0.37 15.64
N VAL A 301 1.38 -0.54 16.09
CA VAL A 301 1.04 -0.94 17.46
C VAL A 301 0.03 -2.08 17.44
N PHE A 302 0.11 -2.96 18.44
CA PHE A 302 -0.91 -3.98 18.69
C PHE A 302 -1.76 -3.62 19.90
N THR A 303 -3.05 -3.90 19.83
CA THR A 303 -3.84 -4.07 21.05
C THR A 303 -3.44 -5.35 21.77
N ASP A 304 -3.78 -5.44 23.05
CA ASP A 304 -3.77 -6.72 23.77
C ASP A 304 -4.64 -7.77 23.06
N TRP A 305 -4.28 -9.05 23.26
CA TRP A 305 -5.13 -10.17 22.89
C TRP A 305 -6.40 -10.19 23.74
N THR A 306 -7.53 -10.03 23.08
CA THR A 306 -8.87 -10.09 23.69
C THR A 306 -9.53 -11.42 23.40
N LEU A 307 -10.04 -12.08 24.45
CA LEU A 307 -10.82 -13.31 24.31
C LEU A 307 -12.20 -12.97 23.70
N VAL A 308 -12.53 -13.59 22.57
CA VAL A 308 -13.82 -13.43 21.89
C VAL A 308 -14.82 -14.49 22.36
N THR A 309 -14.41 -15.75 22.32
CA THR A 309 -15.27 -16.89 22.72
C THR A 309 -14.45 -18.11 23.12
N GLU A 310 -15.11 -19.01 23.83
CA GLU A 310 -14.69 -20.39 24.06
C GLU A 310 -15.77 -21.29 23.44
N LEU A 311 -15.41 -22.27 22.61
CA LEU A 311 -16.34 -23.27 22.06
C LEU A 311 -16.20 -24.61 22.78
#